data_AF-A0AAE7E7E1-F1
#
_entry.id   AF-A0AAE7E7E1-F1
#
_cell.length_a   1.000
_cell.length_b   1.000
_cell.length_c   1.000
_cell.angle_alpha   90.00
_cell.angle_beta   90.00
_cell.angle_gamma   90.00
#
_symmetry.space_group_name_H-M   'P 1'
#
loop_
_entity.id
_entity.type
_entity.pdbx_description
1 polymer ?
#
loop_
_entity_poly.entity_id
_entity_poly.type
_entity_poly.pdbx_seq_one_letter_code
_entity_poly.pdbx_strand_id
1 'polypeptide(L)'
;MYKKILIPYLSSDYNNILENFQIEKIRSMGKDELIVCIKNPESWIYDFYLREKCINLFVRTGGFTGIGLCDDDLYRIGVDITINQINKRYFFELVDDNLLILNKVKSRIVNNIKNYFSPTRKVNYQQFQNFIFQIDDLYDNSEEIIFEIDLEKIDNKTLKEGLKKVWEDAVGDMDFDLQDFEELCKKFGFRPLDVLIYNPYILPQMSKEGCNNSNYQLVLFFDKKEVM
;
A
#
# COMPACT_ATOMS: atom_id res chain seq x y z
N MET A 1 50.89 -1.48 29.76
CA MET A 1 50.47 -2.85 30.10
C MET A 1 48.93 -2.84 30.17
N TYR A 2 48.24 -3.24 29.10
CA TYR A 2 46.78 -3.24 29.07
C TYR A 2 46.24 -4.40 29.90
N LYS A 3 45.45 -4.09 30.92
CA LYS A 3 44.77 -5.09 31.76
C LYS A 3 43.70 -5.75 30.90
N LYS A 4 43.91 -7.01 30.47
CA LYS A 4 42.85 -7.82 29.85
C LYS A 4 41.77 -8.04 30.91
N ILE A 5 40.69 -7.28 30.82
CA ILE A 5 39.47 -7.54 31.60
C ILE A 5 38.78 -8.71 30.90
N LEU A 6 38.85 -9.90 31.50
CA LEU A 6 38.04 -11.03 31.11
C LEU A 6 36.62 -10.78 31.63
N ILE A 7 35.68 -10.56 30.72
CA ILE A 7 34.28 -10.39 31.06
C ILE A 7 33.60 -11.78 31.02
N PRO A 8 32.94 -12.24 32.09
CA PRO A 8 32.38 -13.57 32.17
C PRO A 8 31.03 -13.60 31.44
N TYR A 9 31.03 -14.09 30.20
CA TYR A 9 29.79 -14.28 29.44
C TYR A 9 29.56 -15.77 29.16
N LEU A 10 28.30 -16.20 29.27
CA LEU A 10 27.85 -17.49 28.75
C LEU A 10 27.61 -17.35 27.24
N SER A 11 27.66 -18.45 26.48
CA SER A 11 27.39 -18.42 25.03
C SER A 11 26.00 -17.89 24.67
N SER A 12 25.07 -17.84 25.63
CA SER A 12 23.74 -17.22 25.51
C SER A 12 23.74 -15.69 25.52
N ASP A 13 24.86 -15.05 25.87
CA ASP A 13 24.98 -13.59 26.03
C ASP A 13 25.53 -12.87 24.78
N TYR A 14 25.45 -13.50 23.60
CA TYR A 14 26.07 -12.99 22.37
C TYR A 14 25.73 -11.52 22.07
N ASN A 15 24.46 -11.12 22.24
CA ASN A 15 24.03 -9.74 22.02
C ASN A 15 24.70 -8.76 23.00
N ASN A 16 24.88 -9.16 24.26
CA ASN A 16 25.58 -8.35 25.27
C ASN A 16 27.07 -8.24 24.93
N ILE A 17 27.71 -9.33 24.47
CA ILE A 17 29.11 -9.31 24.02
C ILE A 17 29.28 -8.34 22.86
N LEU A 18 28.41 -8.43 21.85
CA LEU A 18 28.44 -7.58 20.66
C LEU A 18 28.26 -6.11 21.03
N GLU A 19 27.29 -5.79 21.88
CA GLU A 19 27.07 -4.43 22.35
C GLU A 19 28.28 -3.86 23.09
N ASN A 20 28.91 -4.64 23.98
CA ASN A 20 30.11 -4.20 24.68
C ASN A 20 31.27 -3.95 23.73
N PHE A 21 31.47 -4.80 22.73
CA PHE A 21 32.50 -4.59 21.72
C PHE A 21 32.27 -3.29 20.92
N GLN A 22 31.02 -3.01 20.54
CA GLN A 22 30.66 -1.75 19.88
C GLN A 22 30.93 -0.53 20.77
N ILE A 23 30.56 -0.60 22.05
CA ILE A 23 30.79 0.48 23.02
C ILE A 23 32.28 0.74 23.21
N GLU A 24 33.09 -0.31 23.38
CA GLU A 24 34.55 -0.17 23.53
C GLU A 24 35.18 0.40 22.26
N LYS A 25 34.73 -0.03 21.07
CA LYS A 25 35.15 0.57 19.80
C LYS A 25 34.83 2.07 19.77
N ILE A 26 33.61 2.47 20.13
CA ILE A 26 33.20 3.88 20.17
C ILE A 26 34.04 4.69 21.17
N ARG A 27 34.34 4.13 22.34
CA ARG A 27 35.18 4.77 23.35
C ARG A 27 36.63 4.94 22.90
N SER A 28 37.14 4.01 22.09
CA SER A 28 38.50 4.08 21.55
C SER A 28 38.67 5.04 20.38
N MET A 29 37.58 5.47 19.72
CA MET A 29 37.65 6.36 18.56
C MET A 29 38.09 7.77 18.94
N GLY A 30 38.88 8.40 18.07
CA GLY A 30 39.11 9.84 18.15
C GLY A 30 37.82 10.63 17.89
N LYS A 31 37.67 11.81 18.49
CA LYS A 31 36.48 12.67 18.27
C LYS A 31 36.26 13.00 16.78
N ASP A 32 37.33 13.35 16.07
CA ASP A 32 37.26 13.66 14.64
C ASP A 32 36.91 12.43 13.79
N GLU A 33 37.47 11.27 14.14
CA GLU A 33 37.15 9.99 13.52
C GLU A 33 35.66 9.63 13.70
N LEU A 34 35.14 9.84 14.91
CA LEU A 34 33.73 9.63 15.22
C LEU A 34 32.85 10.60 14.42
N ILE A 35 33.22 11.88 14.31
CA ILE A 35 32.48 12.87 13.53
C ILE A 35 32.45 12.49 12.05
N VAL A 36 33.57 12.02 11.48
CA VAL A 36 33.60 11.51 10.10
C VAL A 36 32.65 10.31 9.94
N CYS A 37 32.66 9.37 10.89
CA CYS A 37 31.73 8.25 10.89
C CYS A 37 30.26 8.70 10.95
N ILE A 38 29.92 9.62 11.83
CA ILE A 38 28.54 10.11 11.98
C ILE A 38 28.08 10.87 10.74
N LYS A 39 28.97 11.55 10.01
CA LYS A 39 28.62 12.26 8.77
C LYS A 39 28.39 11.34 7.58
N ASN A 40 28.80 10.07 7.66
CA ASN A 40 28.59 9.08 6.62
C ASN A 40 27.34 8.23 6.93
N PRO A 41 26.25 8.32 6.13
CA PRO A 41 25.04 7.53 6.35
C PRO A 41 25.28 6.01 6.27
N GLU A 42 26.28 5.58 5.49
CA GLU A 42 26.66 4.17 5.33
C GLU A 42 27.62 3.69 6.42
N SER A 43 27.87 4.51 7.45
CA SER A 43 28.72 4.10 8.55
C SER A 43 28.07 2.99 9.36
N TRP A 44 28.88 2.01 9.74
CA TRP A 44 28.50 0.90 10.61
C TRP A 44 27.77 1.34 11.89
N ILE A 45 28.00 2.57 12.36
CA ILE A 45 27.38 3.11 13.56
C ILE A 45 25.86 3.24 13.42
N TYR A 46 25.37 3.48 12.20
CA TYR A 46 23.94 3.61 11.93
C TYR A 46 23.27 2.23 11.93
N ASP A 47 23.82 1.27 11.20
CA ASP A 47 23.20 -0.05 11.05
C ASP A 47 23.34 -0.92 12.29
N PHE A 48 24.54 -0.97 12.88
CA PHE A 48 24.86 -1.93 13.94
C PHE A 48 24.67 -1.39 15.35
N TYR A 49 24.71 -0.07 15.55
CA TYR A 49 24.62 0.52 16.90
C TYR A 49 23.36 1.37 17.10
N LEU A 50 23.04 2.28 16.18
CA LEU A 50 21.98 3.28 16.38
C LEU A 50 20.59 2.80 15.94
N ARG A 51 20.46 1.95 14.90
CA ARG A 51 19.17 1.57 14.30
C ARG A 51 18.15 1.10 15.31
N GLU A 52 18.42 -0.03 15.96
CA GLU A 52 17.50 -0.60 16.96
C GLU A 52 17.30 0.35 18.14
N LYS A 53 18.36 1.02 18.60
CA LYS A 53 18.26 1.96 19.73
C LYS A 53 17.35 3.15 19.41
N CYS A 54 17.37 3.65 18.17
CA CYS A 54 16.53 4.75 17.73
C CYS A 54 15.08 4.31 17.57
N ILE A 55 14.83 3.18 16.88
CA ILE A 55 13.48 2.65 16.69
C ILE A 55 12.84 2.29 18.04
N ASN A 56 13.55 1.58 18.91
CA ASN A 56 13.06 1.27 20.25
C ASN A 56 12.76 2.52 21.06
N LEU A 57 13.60 3.56 20.97
CA LEU A 57 13.34 4.84 21.65
C LEU A 57 12.14 5.57 21.06
N PHE A 58 11.97 5.55 19.73
CA PHE A 58 10.83 6.13 19.04
C PHE A 58 9.52 5.49 19.52
N VAL A 59 9.42 4.16 19.46
CA VAL A 59 8.26 3.40 19.92
C VAL A 59 7.99 3.62 21.41
N ARG A 60 9.01 3.51 22.27
CA ARG A 60 8.87 3.72 23.73
C ARG A 60 8.38 5.11 24.10
N THR A 61 8.58 6.10 23.23
CA THR A 61 8.18 7.48 23.48
C THR A 61 6.91 7.87 22.70
N GLY A 62 6.08 6.87 22.37
CA GLY A 62 4.76 7.04 21.77
C GLY A 62 4.75 7.15 20.25
N GLY A 63 5.86 6.86 19.58
CA GLY A 63 5.93 6.76 18.13
C GLY A 63 5.23 5.51 17.59
N PHE A 64 4.71 5.59 16.37
CA PHE A 64 4.11 4.47 15.66
C PHE A 64 4.56 4.46 14.20
N THR A 65 4.53 3.30 13.57
CA THR A 65 4.66 3.13 12.12
C THR A 65 3.30 3.32 11.45
N GLY A 66 3.22 4.22 10.48
CA GLY A 66 2.02 4.39 9.65
C GLY A 66 1.84 3.23 8.67
N ILE A 67 0.65 3.10 8.09
CA ILE A 67 0.38 2.10 7.05
C ILE A 67 1.27 2.41 5.84
N GLY A 68 1.97 1.38 5.34
CA GLY A 68 2.86 1.49 4.17
C GLY A 68 4.28 2.03 4.46
N LEU A 69 4.67 2.24 5.73
CA LEU A 69 6.03 2.60 6.12
C LEU A 69 6.61 1.56 7.07
N CYS A 70 7.79 1.02 6.74
CA CYS A 70 8.51 0.14 7.66
C CYS A 70 9.47 0.93 8.57
N ASP A 71 9.94 0.27 9.64
CA ASP A 71 10.90 0.86 10.57
C ASP A 71 12.18 1.33 9.88
N ASP A 72 12.62 0.61 8.84
CA ASP A 72 13.81 0.96 8.05
C ASP A 72 13.63 2.28 7.29
N ASP A 73 12.46 2.48 6.67
CA ASP A 73 12.16 3.71 5.94
C ASP A 73 12.16 4.91 6.89
N LEU A 74 11.49 4.77 8.04
CA LEU A 74 11.45 5.81 9.05
C LEU A 74 12.83 6.13 9.61
N TYR A 75 13.61 5.08 9.92
CA TYR A 75 14.97 5.25 10.41
C TYR A 75 15.83 6.00 9.40
N ARG A 76 15.80 5.60 8.12
CA ARG A 76 16.55 6.24 7.03
C ARG A 76 16.19 7.72 6.89
N ILE A 77 14.90 8.06 6.88
CA ILE A 77 14.43 9.46 6.86
C ILE A 77 15.03 10.25 8.05
N GLY A 78 14.98 9.68 9.25
CA GLY A 78 15.54 10.28 10.45
C GLY A 78 17.05 10.52 10.36
N VAL A 79 17.80 9.57 9.80
CA VAL A 79 19.26 9.64 9.59
C VAL A 79 19.61 10.72 8.58
N ASP A 80 18.98 10.72 7.40
CA ASP A 80 19.27 11.67 6.32
C ASP A 80 19.06 13.13 6.75
N ILE A 81 17.97 13.39 7.46
CA ILE A 81 17.68 14.72 8.02
C ILE A 81 18.74 15.08 9.08
N THR A 82 19.13 14.13 9.93
CA THR A 82 20.12 14.36 10.99
C THR A 82 21.50 14.69 10.41
N ILE A 83 21.95 13.97 9.39
CA ILE A 83 23.23 14.23 8.71
C ILE A 83 23.23 15.61 8.07
N ASN A 84 22.15 15.97 7.39
CA ASN A 84 21.97 17.32 6.84
C ASN A 84 22.05 18.41 7.92
N GLN A 85 21.48 18.17 9.10
CA GLN A 85 21.54 19.09 10.23
C GLN A 85 22.96 19.19 10.83
N ILE A 86 23.68 18.07 10.91
CA ILE A 86 25.07 18.01 11.39
C ILE A 86 26.01 18.77 10.44
N ASN A 87 25.80 18.66 9.13
CA ASN A 87 26.62 19.36 8.15
C ASN A 87 26.37 20.89 8.14
N LYS A 88 25.16 21.33 8.51
CA LYS A 88 24.75 22.75 8.48
C LYS A 88 24.96 23.51 9.80
N ARG A 89 25.27 22.82 10.91
CA ARG A 89 25.35 23.45 12.25
C ARG A 89 26.55 22.91 13.03
N TYR A 90 27.15 23.74 13.89
CA TYR A 90 28.16 23.32 14.87
C TYR A 90 27.54 22.41 15.95
N PHE A 91 27.34 21.13 15.63
CA PHE A 91 26.55 20.21 16.47
C PHE A 91 27.27 19.71 17.73
N PHE A 92 28.60 19.66 17.69
CA PHE A 92 29.42 18.86 18.63
C PHE A 92 30.55 19.63 19.33
N GLU A 93 30.66 20.96 19.16
CA GLU A 93 31.80 21.74 19.67
C GLU A 93 32.04 21.60 21.18
N LEU A 94 30.99 21.40 21.99
CA LEU A 94 31.08 21.42 23.46
C LEU A 94 31.01 20.02 24.11
N VAL A 95 31.12 18.92 23.36
CA VAL A 95 31.01 17.56 23.92
C VAL A 95 32.26 16.76 23.59
N ASP A 96 33.00 16.32 24.60
CA ASP A 96 34.22 15.51 24.44
C ASP A 96 34.01 14.01 24.72
N ASP A 97 32.83 13.62 25.19
CA ASP A 97 32.47 12.21 25.37
C ASP A 97 31.72 11.67 24.13
N ASN A 98 32.30 10.64 23.53
CA ASN A 98 31.79 9.98 22.32
C ASN A 98 30.38 9.38 22.51
N LEU A 99 30.08 8.81 23.68
CA LEU A 99 28.76 8.25 23.98
C LEU A 99 27.73 9.37 24.17
N LEU A 100 28.10 10.51 24.75
CA LEU A 100 27.22 11.69 24.83
C LEU A 100 26.93 12.25 23.43
N ILE A 101 27.94 12.31 22.55
CA ILE A 101 27.75 12.67 21.13
C ILE A 101 26.70 11.75 20.49
N LEU A 102 26.85 10.42 20.63
CA LEU A 102 25.90 9.47 20.04
C LEU A 102 24.51 9.52 20.67
N ASN A 103 24.40 9.77 21.97
CA ASN A 103 23.10 9.98 22.60
C ASN A 103 22.38 11.22 22.04
N LYS A 104 23.14 12.28 21.71
CA LYS A 104 22.60 13.47 21.05
C LYS A 104 22.15 13.17 19.61
N VAL A 105 22.93 12.39 18.86
CA VAL A 105 22.57 11.92 17.51
C VAL A 105 21.29 11.08 17.56
N LYS A 106 21.24 10.06 18.42
CA LYS A 106 20.06 9.21 18.66
C LYS A 106 18.80 10.06 18.96
N SER A 107 18.91 11.00 19.89
CA SER A 107 17.80 11.89 20.25
C SER A 107 17.36 12.75 19.07
N ARG A 108 18.31 13.17 18.22
CA ARG A 108 18.00 13.98 17.04
C ARG A 108 17.28 13.16 15.97
N ILE A 109 17.73 11.93 15.70
CA ILE A 109 17.08 11.00 14.76
C ILE A 109 15.63 10.79 15.19
N VAL A 110 15.41 10.38 16.44
CA VAL A 110 14.05 10.14 16.97
C VAL A 110 13.17 11.38 16.87
N ASN A 111 13.70 12.56 17.18
CA ASN A 111 12.94 13.81 17.02
C ASN A 111 12.62 14.13 15.56
N ASN A 112 13.54 13.85 14.62
CA ASN A 112 13.28 14.04 13.19
C ASN A 112 12.19 13.08 12.69
N ILE A 113 12.21 11.81 13.13
CA ILE A 113 11.14 10.85 12.83
C ILE A 113 9.80 11.35 13.40
N LYS A 114 9.75 11.80 14.66
CA LYS A 114 8.53 12.38 15.25
C LYS A 114 8.03 13.60 14.49
N ASN A 115 8.94 14.47 14.06
CA ASN A 115 8.59 15.67 13.28
C ASN A 115 7.99 15.31 11.92
N TYR A 116 8.37 14.19 11.32
CA TYR A 116 7.77 13.69 10.08
C TYR A 116 6.26 13.42 10.23
N PHE A 117 5.82 12.99 11.42
CA PHE A 117 4.40 12.79 11.72
C PHE A 117 3.70 14.04 12.27
N SER A 118 4.38 15.18 12.37
CA SER A 118 3.80 16.37 12.96
C SER A 118 2.94 17.14 11.94
N PRO A 119 1.63 17.34 12.21
CA PRO A 119 0.72 18.00 11.26
C PRO A 119 1.07 19.48 11.03
N THR A 120 1.83 20.10 11.93
CA THR A 120 2.22 21.51 11.84
C THR A 120 3.45 21.75 10.96
N ARG A 121 4.12 20.69 10.50
CA ARG A 121 5.31 20.80 9.64
C ARG A 121 4.92 20.85 8.17
N LYS A 122 5.64 21.71 7.41
CA LYS A 122 5.44 21.93 5.97
C LYS A 122 5.68 20.71 5.09
N VAL A 123 6.43 19.72 5.57
CA VAL A 123 6.65 18.42 4.93
C VAL A 123 6.41 17.38 6.01
N ASN A 124 5.27 16.69 5.94
CA ASN A 124 4.88 15.66 6.90
C ASN A 124 4.21 14.44 6.21
N TYR A 125 4.03 13.37 6.97
CA TYR A 125 3.43 12.11 6.51
C TYR A 125 2.05 12.30 5.88
N GLN A 126 1.19 13.15 6.46
CA GLN A 126 -0.16 13.39 5.94
C GLN A 126 -0.15 14.01 4.54
N GLN A 127 0.76 14.93 4.27
CA GLN A 127 0.90 15.52 2.94
C GLN A 127 1.41 14.52 1.90
N PHE A 128 2.31 13.61 2.31
CA PHE A 128 2.79 12.55 1.44
C PHE A 128 1.68 11.54 1.12
N GLN A 129 0.90 11.12 2.13
CA GLN A 129 -0.28 10.26 1.93
C GLN A 129 -1.29 10.91 1.01
N ASN A 130 -1.64 12.18 1.23
CA ASN A 130 -2.56 12.92 0.36
C ASN A 130 -2.06 13.02 -1.08
N PHE A 131 -0.74 13.14 -1.29
CA PHE A 131 -0.15 13.16 -2.63
C PHE A 131 -0.25 11.79 -3.32
N ILE A 132 -0.02 10.69 -2.59
CA ILE A 132 -0.20 9.33 -3.12
C ILE A 132 -1.67 9.11 -3.54
N PHE A 133 -2.62 9.40 -2.64
CA PHE A 133 -4.05 9.25 -2.97
C PHE A 133 -4.46 10.10 -4.19
N GLN A 134 -3.94 11.32 -4.31
CA GLN A 134 -4.19 12.16 -5.48
C GLN A 134 -3.60 11.58 -6.78
N ILE A 135 -2.44 10.92 -6.71
CA ILE A 135 -1.85 10.26 -7.87
C ILE A 135 -2.66 9.04 -8.25
N ASP A 136 -3.00 8.19 -7.29
CA ASP A 136 -3.76 6.97 -7.54
C ASP A 136 -5.13 7.30 -8.16
N ASP A 137 -5.86 8.28 -7.62
CA ASP A 137 -7.12 8.78 -8.20
C ASP A 137 -6.93 9.29 -9.65
N LEU A 138 -5.81 9.94 -9.97
CA LEU A 138 -5.52 10.41 -11.33
C LEU A 138 -5.22 9.26 -12.30
N TYR A 139 -4.54 8.22 -11.83
CA TYR A 139 -4.22 7.03 -12.64
C TYR A 139 -5.48 6.24 -12.96
N ASP A 140 -6.33 5.96 -11.97
CA ASP A 140 -7.59 5.23 -12.17
C ASP A 140 -8.51 5.95 -13.17
N ASN A 141 -8.66 7.27 -13.01
CA ASN A 141 -9.41 8.09 -13.97
C ASN A 141 -8.80 8.03 -15.38
N SER A 142 -7.47 7.97 -15.51
CA SER A 142 -6.82 7.93 -16.82
C SER A 142 -6.98 6.58 -17.53
N GLU A 143 -6.97 5.46 -16.79
CA GLU A 143 -7.21 4.13 -17.37
C GLU A 143 -8.66 3.96 -17.83
N GLU A 144 -9.62 4.47 -17.04
CA GLU A 144 -11.04 4.45 -17.41
C GLU A 144 -11.27 5.24 -18.72
N ILE A 145 -10.68 6.43 -18.84
CA ILE A 145 -10.76 7.25 -20.06
C ILE A 145 -10.12 6.54 -21.27
N ILE A 146 -8.96 5.93 -21.11
CA ILE A 146 -8.28 5.20 -22.20
C ILE A 146 -9.12 4.01 -22.65
N PHE A 147 -9.69 3.26 -21.71
CA PHE A 147 -10.56 2.13 -21.99
C PHE A 147 -11.83 2.56 -22.74
N GLU A 148 -12.47 3.66 -22.33
CA GLU A 148 -13.62 4.22 -23.05
C GLU A 148 -13.26 4.66 -24.48
N ILE A 149 -12.13 5.34 -24.67
CA ILE A 149 -11.63 5.73 -26.01
C ILE A 149 -11.35 4.52 -26.89
N ASP A 150 -10.80 3.44 -26.35
CA ASP A 150 -10.51 2.24 -27.12
C ASP A 150 -11.78 1.45 -27.49
N LEU A 151 -12.79 1.48 -26.62
CA LEU A 151 -14.12 0.92 -26.93
C LEU A 151 -14.87 1.73 -27.99
N GLU A 152 -14.73 3.06 -28.03
CA GLU A 152 -15.29 3.90 -29.10
C GLU A 152 -14.71 3.60 -30.50
N LYS A 153 -13.50 3.03 -30.57
CA LYS A 153 -12.87 2.63 -31.84
C LYS A 153 -13.39 1.30 -32.38
N ILE A 154 -14.08 0.50 -31.57
CA ILE A 154 -14.65 -0.79 -31.97
C ILE A 154 -15.92 -0.55 -32.78
N ASP A 155 -16.09 -1.27 -33.89
CA ASP A 155 -17.29 -1.12 -34.69
C ASP A 155 -18.54 -1.64 -33.96
N ASN A 156 -19.68 -1.01 -34.27
CA ASN A 156 -20.97 -1.31 -33.63
C ASN A 156 -21.39 -2.78 -33.77
N LYS A 157 -20.92 -3.50 -34.79
CA LYS A 157 -21.29 -4.91 -34.98
C LYS A 157 -20.54 -5.78 -33.97
N THR A 158 -19.24 -5.57 -33.84
CA THR A 158 -18.42 -6.27 -32.84
C THR A 158 -18.87 -5.94 -31.41
N LEU A 159 -19.24 -4.69 -31.12
CA LEU A 159 -19.81 -4.33 -29.81
C LEU A 159 -21.11 -5.08 -29.50
N LYS A 160 -22.03 -5.16 -30.47
CA LYS A 160 -23.28 -5.94 -30.31
C LYS A 160 -23.03 -7.42 -30.10
N GLU A 161 -22.10 -8.01 -30.83
CA GLU A 161 -21.71 -9.42 -30.66
C GLU A 161 -21.12 -9.68 -29.26
N GLY A 162 -20.30 -8.74 -28.76
CA GLY A 162 -19.76 -8.79 -27.40
C GLY A 162 -20.84 -8.68 -26.32
N LEU A 163 -21.72 -7.67 -26.41
CA LEU A 163 -22.83 -7.48 -25.48
C LEU A 163 -23.77 -8.70 -25.44
N LYS A 164 -24.08 -9.27 -26.62
CA LYS A 164 -24.87 -10.49 -26.71
C LYS A 164 -24.21 -11.65 -25.99
N LYS A 165 -22.89 -11.81 -26.12
CA LYS A 165 -22.15 -12.86 -25.44
C LYS A 165 -22.16 -12.70 -23.92
N VAL A 166 -21.98 -11.48 -23.41
CA VAL A 166 -22.08 -11.18 -21.97
C VAL A 166 -23.43 -11.62 -21.41
N TRP A 167 -24.52 -11.30 -22.12
CA TRP A 167 -25.86 -11.71 -21.74
C TRP A 167 -26.06 -13.24 -21.74
N GLU A 168 -25.54 -13.93 -22.75
CA GLU A 168 -25.61 -15.40 -22.85
C GLU A 168 -24.79 -16.11 -21.77
N ASP A 169 -23.62 -15.57 -21.42
CA ASP A 169 -22.73 -16.12 -20.39
C ASP A 169 -23.30 -15.88 -18.97
N ALA A 170 -24.11 -14.84 -18.77
CA ALA A 170 -24.70 -14.47 -17.49
C ALA A 170 -26.01 -15.20 -17.13
N VAL A 171 -26.50 -16.14 -17.95
CA VAL A 171 -27.78 -16.84 -17.71
C VAL A 171 -27.85 -17.57 -16.37
N GLY A 172 -26.70 -17.97 -15.81
CA GLY A 172 -26.60 -18.61 -14.50
C GLY A 172 -26.18 -17.68 -13.36
N ASP A 173 -25.94 -16.40 -13.66
CA ASP A 173 -25.53 -15.40 -12.68
C ASP A 173 -26.76 -14.86 -11.94
N MET A 174 -26.69 -14.81 -10.61
CA MET A 174 -27.78 -14.26 -9.78
C MET A 174 -27.65 -12.75 -9.59
N ASP A 175 -26.49 -12.18 -9.91
CA ASP A 175 -26.14 -10.78 -9.66
C ASP A 175 -26.19 -9.93 -10.94
N PHE A 176 -26.56 -10.52 -12.08
CA PHE A 176 -26.68 -9.83 -13.36
C PHE A 176 -28.04 -10.07 -14.00
N ASP A 177 -28.91 -9.06 -13.96
CA ASP A 177 -30.28 -9.15 -14.45
C ASP A 177 -30.54 -8.29 -15.72
N LEU A 178 -31.81 -8.23 -16.14
CA LEU A 178 -32.20 -7.47 -17.32
C LEU A 178 -31.98 -5.96 -17.15
N GLN A 179 -32.10 -5.43 -15.93
CA GLN A 179 -31.87 -4.03 -15.65
C GLN A 179 -30.38 -3.70 -15.78
N ASP A 180 -29.50 -4.56 -15.26
CA ASP A 180 -28.04 -4.43 -15.43
C ASP A 180 -27.64 -4.46 -16.91
N PHE A 181 -28.27 -5.36 -17.68
CA PHE A 181 -28.03 -5.46 -19.11
C PHE A 181 -28.56 -4.26 -19.90
N GLU A 182 -29.68 -3.68 -19.50
CA GLU A 182 -30.20 -2.43 -20.08
C GLU A 182 -29.25 -1.25 -19.87
N GLU A 183 -28.72 -1.10 -18.66
CA GLU A 183 -27.75 -0.05 -18.34
C GLU A 183 -26.46 -0.22 -19.16
N LEU A 184 -25.99 -1.46 -19.28
CA LEU A 184 -24.83 -1.80 -20.11
C LEU A 184 -25.06 -1.47 -21.59
N CYS A 185 -26.22 -1.88 -22.15
CA CYS A 185 -26.57 -1.55 -23.54
C CYS A 185 -26.63 -0.03 -23.77
N LYS A 186 -27.21 0.71 -22.81
CA LYS A 186 -27.36 2.16 -22.87
C LYS A 186 -26.02 2.88 -22.85
N LYS A 187 -25.01 2.38 -22.11
CA LYS A 187 -23.64 2.91 -22.11
C LYS A 187 -23.03 2.94 -23.52
N PHE A 188 -23.42 2.00 -24.38
CA PHE A 188 -22.98 1.91 -25.77
C PHE A 188 -24.01 2.43 -26.80
N GLY A 189 -25.07 3.11 -26.36
CA GLY A 189 -26.09 3.67 -27.24
C GLY A 189 -27.02 2.65 -27.89
N PHE A 190 -27.14 1.45 -27.33
CA PHE A 190 -28.05 0.41 -27.81
C PHE A 190 -29.20 0.17 -26.83
N ARG A 191 -30.28 -0.43 -27.31
CA ARG A 191 -31.29 -1.08 -26.47
C ARG A 191 -31.05 -2.59 -26.49
N PRO A 192 -31.50 -3.35 -25.47
CA PRO A 192 -31.43 -4.81 -25.50
C PRO A 192 -32.03 -5.42 -26.78
N LEU A 193 -33.11 -4.83 -27.30
CA LEU A 193 -33.74 -5.25 -28.56
C LEU A 193 -32.85 -5.07 -29.80
N ASP A 194 -31.89 -4.17 -29.76
CA ASP A 194 -30.96 -3.91 -30.85
C ASP A 194 -29.76 -4.88 -30.84
N VAL A 195 -29.61 -5.64 -29.75
CA VAL A 195 -28.51 -6.58 -29.46
C VAL A 195 -29.01 -8.04 -29.49
N LEU A 196 -30.16 -8.30 -28.88
CA LEU A 196 -30.74 -9.64 -28.74
C LEU A 196 -31.62 -10.00 -29.93
N ILE A 197 -31.65 -11.29 -30.27
CA ILE A 197 -32.47 -11.84 -31.37
C ILE A 197 -33.93 -12.11 -30.97
N TYR A 198 -34.29 -11.79 -29.73
CA TYR A 198 -35.61 -12.00 -29.15
C TYR A 198 -35.97 -10.80 -28.27
N ASN A 199 -37.25 -10.69 -27.90
CA ASN A 199 -37.71 -9.63 -27.01
C ASN A 199 -37.54 -10.06 -25.55
N PRO A 200 -36.60 -9.47 -24.78
CA PRO A 200 -36.32 -9.89 -23.41
C PRO A 200 -37.43 -9.50 -22.42
N TYR A 201 -38.35 -8.63 -22.81
CA TYR A 201 -39.49 -8.19 -21.98
C TYR A 201 -40.69 -9.14 -22.04
N ILE A 202 -40.65 -10.14 -22.92
CA ILE A 202 -41.74 -11.12 -23.04
C ILE A 202 -41.50 -12.23 -22.02
N LEU A 203 -42.35 -12.28 -21.01
CA LEU A 203 -42.44 -13.42 -20.09
C LEU A 203 -43.01 -14.64 -20.83
N PRO A 204 -42.34 -15.80 -20.80
CA PRO A 204 -42.90 -17.04 -21.33
C PRO A 204 -44.22 -17.36 -20.62
N GLN A 205 -45.27 -17.65 -21.39
CA GLN A 205 -46.52 -18.10 -20.80
C GLN A 205 -46.35 -19.53 -20.29
N MET A 206 -46.62 -19.71 -19.00
CA MET A 206 -46.55 -21.00 -18.32
C MET A 206 -47.94 -21.37 -17.83
N SER A 207 -48.28 -22.65 -17.94
CA SER A 207 -49.48 -23.18 -17.32
C SER A 207 -49.18 -24.50 -16.60
N LYS A 208 -50.13 -24.90 -15.75
CA LYS A 208 -50.04 -26.07 -14.90
C LYS A 208 -50.86 -27.20 -15.52
N GLU A 209 -50.22 -28.29 -15.90
CA GLU A 209 -50.89 -29.46 -16.46
C GLU A 209 -50.94 -30.60 -15.44
N GLY A 210 -52.09 -31.28 -15.33
CA GLY A 210 -52.26 -32.41 -14.42
C GLY A 210 -51.56 -33.66 -14.94
N CYS A 211 -50.77 -34.31 -14.09
CA CYS A 211 -50.11 -35.57 -14.37
C CYS A 211 -50.95 -36.76 -13.91
N ASN A 212 -50.70 -37.95 -14.49
CA ASN A 212 -51.44 -39.20 -14.20
C ASN A 212 -51.28 -39.73 -12.75
N ASN A 213 -50.54 -39.04 -11.91
CA ASN A 213 -50.26 -39.39 -10.51
C ASN A 213 -50.81 -38.35 -9.52
N SER A 214 -51.82 -37.55 -9.91
CA SER A 214 -52.40 -36.45 -9.12
C SER A 214 -51.44 -35.29 -8.81
N ASN A 215 -50.24 -35.30 -9.39
CA ASN A 215 -49.31 -34.17 -9.35
C ASN A 215 -49.53 -33.27 -10.58
N TYR A 216 -48.75 -32.20 -10.65
CA TYR A 216 -48.82 -31.25 -11.74
C TYR A 216 -47.43 -30.94 -12.27
N GLN A 217 -47.31 -30.70 -13.56
CA GLN A 217 -46.11 -30.24 -14.23
C GLN A 217 -46.30 -28.81 -14.75
N LEU A 218 -45.23 -28.02 -14.71
CA LEU A 218 -45.16 -26.74 -15.42
C LEU A 218 -44.94 -27.02 -16.90
N VAL A 219 -45.78 -26.43 -17.75
CA VAL A 219 -45.69 -26.56 -19.20
C VAL A 219 -45.60 -25.18 -19.83
N LEU A 220 -44.67 -25.04 -20.79
CA LEU A 220 -44.53 -23.83 -21.59
C LEU A 220 -45.59 -23.82 -22.69
N PHE A 221 -46.35 -22.74 -22.77
CA PHE A 221 -47.32 -22.51 -23.83
C PHE A 221 -46.68 -21.60 -24.88
N PHE A 222 -46.56 -22.11 -26.08
CA PHE A 222 -46.18 -21.33 -27.25
C PHE A 222 -47.44 -21.08 -28.06
N ASP A 223 -47.89 -19.82 -28.11
CA ASP A 223 -48.95 -19.42 -29.04
C ASP A 223 -48.45 -19.74 -30.46
N LYS A 224 -49.09 -20.69 -31.14
CA LYS A 224 -48.88 -20.87 -32.57
C LYS A 224 -49.32 -19.59 -33.23
N LYS A 225 -48.38 -18.84 -33.81
CA LYS A 225 -48.72 -17.77 -34.74
C LYS A 225 -49.68 -18.36 -35.79
N GLU A 226 -50.91 -17.85 -35.85
CA GLU A 226 -51.72 -18.03 -37.04
C GLU A 226 -50.93 -17.44 -38.20
N VAL A 227 -50.59 -18.30 -39.17
CA VAL A 227 -50.09 -17.85 -40.46
C VAL A 227 -51.29 -17.29 -41.20
N MET A 228 -51.44 -15.97 -41.22
CA MET A 228 -52.16 -15.26 -42.29
C MET A 228 -51.18 -14.85 -43.37
#